data_AF-A0A402A241-F1
#
_entry.id   AF-A0A402A241-F1
#
_cell.length_a   1.000
_cell.length_b   1.000
_cell.length_c   1.000
_cell.angle_alpha   90.00
_cell.angle_beta   90.00
_cell.angle_gamma   90.00
#
_symmetry.space_group_name_H-M   'P 1'
#
loop_
_entity.id
_entity.type
_entity.pdbx_description
1 polymer ?
#
loop_
_entity_poly.entity_id
_entity_poly.type
_entity_poly.pdbx_seq_one_letter_code
_entity_poly.pdbx_strand_id
1 'polypeptide(L)'
;MMGKATKTIKQALCYQPQHALWFEAHHALFNRVAAFYFDVINAHVKLLDLPTKEALTALEKLTHRTADNPDPIMPLSEIEPNIPALFRRAAINTALGSARSFFSHLARWKAKKAKAEAKGKTCGDRPPVPPRTWRKSPSFYAGMYKGRTTTNTLLKIWTGTCWSWVKVRTLGGDVEDGYVLGSPSLIRKGDRWVLHTPVEKTFTSPGKIVEQMAYPETRICSVDLNLGDHIAVCTVQTAAGTILATRFLKGGKRISGFRKR
;
A
#
# COMPACT_ATOMS: atom_id res chain seq x y z
N MET A 1 -2.98 9.85 -24.26
CA MET A 1 -2.51 9.79 -22.84
C MET A 1 -2.16 8.35 -22.51
N MET A 2 -1.07 8.07 -21.79
CA MET A 2 -0.75 6.69 -21.38
C MET A 2 -1.56 6.30 -20.14
N GLY A 3 -2.22 5.15 -20.20
CA GLY A 3 -2.91 4.54 -19.06
C GLY A 3 -1.94 3.64 -18.29
N LYS A 4 -2.25 3.39 -17.02
CA LYS A 4 -1.49 2.47 -16.16
C LYS A 4 -2.41 1.41 -15.59
N ALA A 5 -2.04 0.15 -15.74
CA ALA A 5 -2.67 -0.97 -15.05
C ALA A 5 -1.69 -1.52 -14.00
N THR A 6 -2.12 -1.57 -12.75
CA THR A 6 -1.32 -2.12 -11.65
C THR A 6 -1.97 -3.39 -11.13
N LYS A 7 -1.23 -4.50 -11.08
CA LYS A 7 -1.63 -5.73 -10.38
C LYS A 7 -0.59 -6.08 -9.33
N THR A 8 -0.93 -6.95 -8.39
CA THR A 8 0.00 -7.41 -7.34
C THR A 8 0.25 -8.89 -7.48
N ILE A 9 1.51 -9.25 -7.71
CA ILE A 9 1.96 -10.64 -7.65
C ILE A 9 2.17 -11.01 -6.18
N LYS A 10 1.64 -12.16 -5.76
CA LYS A 10 1.74 -12.66 -4.39
C LYS A 10 2.57 -13.94 -4.42
N GLN A 11 3.78 -13.88 -3.89
CA GLN A 11 4.69 -15.02 -3.88
C GLN A 11 4.90 -15.49 -2.44
N ALA A 12 4.51 -16.74 -2.15
CA ALA A 12 4.79 -17.33 -0.84
C ALA A 12 6.30 -17.54 -0.67
N LEU A 13 6.83 -17.29 0.51
CA LEU A 13 8.24 -17.51 0.79
C LEU A 13 8.44 -18.92 1.35
N CYS A 14 9.40 -19.65 0.80
CA CYS A 14 9.96 -20.85 1.37
C CYS A 14 11.29 -20.50 2.03
N TYR A 15 11.37 -20.73 3.34
CA TYR A 15 12.48 -20.29 4.17
C TYR A 15 12.75 -21.27 5.30
N GLN A 16 13.98 -21.25 5.81
CA GLN A 16 14.35 -22.00 7.00
C GLN A 16 13.65 -21.40 8.23
N PRO A 17 13.33 -22.19 9.28
CA PRO A 17 12.65 -21.68 10.48
C PRO A 17 13.32 -20.45 11.11
N GLN A 18 14.65 -20.39 11.11
CA GLN A 18 15.42 -19.24 11.61
C GLN A 18 15.10 -17.92 10.86
N HIS A 19 14.83 -17.99 9.56
CA HIS A 19 14.49 -16.80 8.76
C HIS A 19 13.11 -16.25 9.15
N ALA A 20 12.21 -17.09 9.67
CA ALA A 20 10.91 -16.63 10.18
C ALA A 20 11.12 -15.62 11.32
N LEU A 21 12.03 -15.93 12.24
CA LEU A 21 12.39 -15.04 13.34
C LEU A 21 13.01 -13.74 12.84
N TRP A 22 13.86 -13.82 11.81
CA TRP A 22 14.44 -12.62 11.18
C TRP A 22 13.39 -11.76 10.49
N PHE A 23 12.40 -12.36 9.83
CA PHE A 23 11.29 -11.61 9.23
C PHE A 23 10.41 -10.93 10.30
N GLU A 24 10.14 -11.60 11.41
CA GLU A 24 9.45 -10.98 12.56
C GLU A 24 10.27 -9.82 13.14
N ALA A 25 11.57 -10.02 13.36
CA ALA A 25 12.46 -8.97 13.87
C ALA A 25 12.53 -7.76 12.93
N HIS A 26 12.64 -8.01 11.62
CA HIS A 26 12.63 -6.98 10.59
C HIS A 26 11.29 -6.23 10.54
N HIS A 27 10.17 -6.94 10.62
CA HIS A 27 8.83 -6.36 10.66
C HIS A 27 8.61 -5.55 11.94
N ALA A 28 9.07 -6.03 13.09
CA ALA A 28 9.01 -5.32 14.36
C ALA A 28 9.84 -4.03 14.33
N LEU A 29 11.08 -4.09 13.82
CA LEU A 29 11.92 -2.90 13.65
C LEU A 29 11.24 -1.88 12.72
N PHE A 30 10.68 -2.32 11.58
CA PHE A 30 10.02 -1.41 10.64
C PHE A 30 8.84 -0.68 11.29
N ASN A 31 8.04 -1.38 12.09
CA ASN A 31 6.91 -0.79 12.78
C ASN A 31 7.34 0.17 13.89
N ARG A 32 8.42 -0.12 14.63
CA ARG A 32 9.00 0.83 15.60
C ARG A 32 9.50 2.11 14.92
N VAL A 33 10.22 1.96 13.80
CA VAL A 33 10.75 3.11 13.04
C VAL A 33 9.61 3.93 12.42
N ALA A 34 8.58 3.28 11.87
CA ALA A 34 7.42 3.98 11.32
C ALA A 34 6.60 4.71 12.42
N ALA A 35 6.47 4.10 13.61
CA ALA A 35 5.85 4.74 14.77
C ALA A 35 6.62 5.99 15.19
N PHE A 36 7.93 5.87 15.34
CA PHE A 36 8.80 7.00 15.65
C PHE A 36 8.66 8.15 14.63
N TYR A 37 8.67 7.85 13.33
CA TYR A 37 8.47 8.89 12.32
C TYR A 37 7.10 9.54 12.39
N PHE A 38 6.07 8.81 12.82
CA PHE A 38 4.76 9.41 13.07
C PHE A 38 4.79 10.37 14.26
N ASP A 39 5.51 10.04 15.33
CA ASP A 39 5.68 10.91 16.49
C ASP A 39 6.46 12.18 16.12
N VAL A 40 7.51 12.07 15.30
CA VAL A 40 8.23 13.22 14.72
C VAL A 40 7.29 14.10 13.90
N ILE A 41 6.44 13.50 13.04
CA ILE A 41 5.45 14.26 12.26
C ILE A 41 4.42 14.93 13.19
N ASN A 42 4.02 14.27 14.28
CA ASN A 42 3.09 14.84 15.24
C ASN A 42 3.69 16.02 16.01
N ALA A 43 5.00 16.00 16.29
CA ALA A 43 5.73 17.14 16.84
C ALA A 43 5.92 18.27 15.82
N HIS A 44 5.97 17.94 14.52
CA HIS A 44 6.22 18.88 13.43
C HIS A 44 5.12 18.84 12.34
N VAL A 45 3.87 19.06 12.73
CA VAL A 45 2.69 18.86 11.84
C VAL A 45 2.76 19.64 10.52
N LYS A 46 3.44 20.80 10.50
CA LYS A 46 3.66 21.61 9.27
C LYS A 46 4.39 20.86 8.14
N LEU A 47 5.09 19.77 8.45
CA LEU A 47 5.72 18.91 7.44
C LEU A 47 4.69 18.26 6.50
N LEU A 48 3.43 18.17 6.92
CA LEU A 48 2.35 17.59 6.10
C LEU A 48 1.92 18.48 4.95
N ASP A 49 2.18 19.79 5.03
CA ASP A 49 1.89 20.78 4.00
C ASP A 49 2.89 20.70 2.83
N LEU A 50 4.04 20.08 3.07
CA LEU A 50 5.08 19.91 2.06
C LEU A 50 4.75 18.77 1.07
N PRO A 51 5.22 18.87 -0.19
CA PRO A 51 5.27 17.74 -1.11
C PRO A 51 5.99 16.55 -0.49
N THR A 52 5.59 15.32 -0.85
CA THR A 52 6.13 14.08 -0.24
C THR A 52 7.65 14.00 -0.28
N LYS A 53 8.30 14.46 -1.35
CA LYS A 53 9.76 14.44 -1.48
C LYS A 53 10.43 15.38 -0.47
N GLU A 54 9.92 16.61 -0.34
CA GLU A 54 10.45 17.61 0.60
C GLU A 54 10.20 17.21 2.05
N ALA A 55 9.00 16.71 2.36
CA ALA A 55 8.67 16.17 3.68
C ALA A 55 9.61 15.02 4.07
N LEU A 56 9.94 14.13 3.12
CA LEU A 56 10.90 13.04 3.34
C LEU A 56 12.28 13.59 3.67
N THR A 57 12.81 14.54 2.88
CA THR A 57 14.12 15.15 3.14
C THR A 57 14.16 15.87 4.48
N ALA A 58 13.11 16.62 4.83
CA ALA A 58 13.00 17.30 6.12
C ALA A 58 12.99 16.31 7.29
N LEU A 59 12.24 15.20 7.18
CA LEU A 59 12.22 14.14 8.19
C LEU A 59 13.57 13.42 8.31
N GLU A 60 14.28 13.20 7.19
CA GLU A 60 15.65 12.67 7.23
C GLU A 60 16.58 13.61 8.01
N LYS A 61 16.51 14.92 7.75
CA LYS A 61 17.32 15.94 8.47
C LYS A 61 16.96 16.05 9.95
N LEU A 62 15.69 15.93 10.33
CA LEU A 62 15.29 15.98 11.73
C LEU A 62 15.78 14.78 12.56
N THR A 63 16.08 13.66 11.90
CA THR A 63 16.21 12.36 12.59
C THR A 63 17.51 11.62 12.39
N HIS A 64 18.25 11.90 11.31
CA HIS A 64 19.44 11.13 10.98
C HIS A 64 20.70 11.96 11.12
N ARG A 65 21.62 11.47 11.94
CA ARG A 65 22.95 12.05 12.10
C ARG A 65 23.78 11.80 10.84
N THR A 66 24.33 12.86 10.25
CA THR A 66 25.29 12.81 9.15
C THR A 66 26.44 13.80 9.44
N ALA A 67 27.48 13.81 8.61
CA ALA A 67 28.54 14.81 8.72
C ALA A 67 27.98 16.26 8.64
N ASP A 68 27.04 16.49 7.73
CA ASP A 68 26.37 17.79 7.54
C ASP A 68 25.20 18.05 8.51
N ASN A 69 24.88 17.08 9.38
CA ASN A 69 23.79 17.15 10.36
C ASN A 69 24.20 16.40 11.64
N PRO A 70 25.13 16.95 12.43
CA PRO A 70 25.73 16.23 13.55
C PRO A 70 24.75 15.96 14.70
N ASP A 71 23.81 16.88 14.94
CA ASP A 71 22.91 16.86 16.10
C ASP A 71 21.44 16.96 15.66
N PRO A 72 20.85 15.86 15.16
CA PRO A 72 19.43 15.83 14.80
C PRO A 72 18.54 16.02 16.04
N ILE A 73 17.46 16.79 15.90
CA ILE A 73 16.54 17.15 17.00
C ILE A 73 15.86 15.93 17.62
N MET A 74 15.49 14.95 16.79
CA MET A 74 14.86 13.71 17.24
C MET A 74 15.66 12.54 16.68
N PRO A 75 16.75 12.10 17.33
CA PRO A 75 17.68 11.13 16.77
C PRO A 75 17.05 9.73 16.65
N LEU A 76 17.01 9.19 15.43
CA LEU A 76 16.58 7.81 15.18
C LEU A 76 17.55 6.77 15.76
N SER A 77 18.79 7.16 16.05
CA SER A 77 19.83 6.28 16.60
C SER A 77 19.47 5.66 17.95
N GLU A 78 18.51 6.25 18.68
CA GLU A 78 17.96 5.68 19.91
C GLU A 78 17.18 4.38 19.67
N ILE A 79 16.62 4.18 18.47
CA ILE A 79 15.94 2.92 18.11
C ILE A 79 16.95 1.88 17.62
N GLU A 80 17.78 2.27 16.64
CA GLU A 80 18.83 1.44 16.07
C GLU A 80 19.81 2.36 15.31
N PRO A 81 21.12 2.35 15.64
CA PRO A 81 22.08 3.29 15.06
C PRO A 81 22.28 3.12 13.55
N ASN A 82 22.23 1.87 13.05
CA ASN A 82 22.69 1.55 11.70
C ASN A 82 21.56 1.20 10.73
N ILE A 83 20.48 2.00 10.69
CA ILE A 83 19.34 1.75 9.80
C ILE A 83 19.66 2.23 8.35
N PRO A 84 19.59 1.34 7.32
CA PRO A 84 19.80 1.69 5.93
C PRO A 84 18.85 2.79 5.44
N ALA A 85 19.37 3.72 4.64
CA ALA A 85 18.60 4.86 4.12
C ALA A 85 17.29 4.45 3.44
N LEU A 86 17.30 3.41 2.59
CA LEU A 86 16.11 2.93 1.90
C LEU A 86 15.03 2.38 2.84
N PHE A 87 15.44 1.76 3.95
CA PHE A 87 14.50 1.29 4.98
C PHE A 87 13.88 2.48 5.73
N ARG A 88 14.69 3.49 6.08
CA ARG A 88 14.21 4.74 6.68
C ARG A 88 13.19 5.41 5.77
N ARG A 89 13.48 5.55 4.47
CA ARG A 89 12.57 6.16 3.48
C ARG A 89 11.25 5.41 3.34
N ALA A 90 11.28 4.07 3.32
CA ALA A 90 10.06 3.28 3.31
C ALA A 90 9.21 3.48 4.59
N ALA A 91 9.86 3.57 5.76
CA ALA A 91 9.19 3.85 7.02
C ALA A 91 8.63 5.29 7.08
N ILE A 92 9.38 6.29 6.60
CA ILE A 92 8.94 7.69 6.48
C ILE A 92 7.68 7.79 5.62
N ASN A 93 7.68 7.19 4.43
CA ASN A 93 6.50 7.23 3.55
C ASN A 93 5.29 6.53 4.18
N THR A 94 5.53 5.45 4.93
CA THR A 94 4.49 4.74 5.69
C THR A 94 3.90 5.61 6.80
N ALA A 95 4.77 6.34 7.53
CA ALA A 95 4.38 7.27 8.58
C ALA A 95 3.62 8.47 8.00
N LEU A 96 4.13 9.10 6.93
CA LEU A 96 3.47 10.21 6.23
C LEU A 96 2.07 9.84 5.74
N GLY A 97 1.91 8.66 5.12
CA GLY A 97 0.60 8.19 4.68
C GLY A 97 -0.38 8.01 5.85
N SER A 98 0.11 7.48 6.98
CA SER A 98 -0.70 7.29 8.20
C SER A 98 -1.04 8.63 8.86
N ALA A 99 -0.10 9.58 8.92
CA ALA A 99 -0.29 10.91 9.46
C ALA A 99 -1.27 11.74 8.62
N ARG A 100 -1.08 11.82 7.29
CA ARG A 100 -2.01 12.52 6.39
C ARG A 100 -3.44 12.01 6.52
N SER A 101 -3.60 10.69 6.60
CA SER A 101 -4.90 10.08 6.85
C SER A 101 -5.48 10.51 8.20
N PHE A 102 -4.70 10.40 9.28
CA PHE A 102 -5.15 10.79 10.62
C PHE A 102 -5.56 12.26 10.70
N PHE A 103 -4.71 13.19 10.25
CA PHE A 103 -4.98 14.62 10.32
C PHE A 103 -6.14 15.04 9.40
N SER A 104 -6.31 14.41 8.24
CA SER A 104 -7.48 14.63 7.37
C SER A 104 -8.79 14.21 8.06
N HIS A 105 -8.82 13.04 8.71
CA HIS A 105 -9.98 12.60 9.48
C HIS A 105 -10.24 13.50 10.69
N LEU A 106 -9.19 13.96 11.38
CA LEU A 106 -9.31 14.87 12.51
C LEU A 106 -9.91 16.22 12.10
N ALA A 107 -9.44 16.79 10.99
CA ALA A 107 -9.99 18.03 10.44
C ALA A 107 -11.46 17.87 10.06
N ARG A 108 -11.82 16.77 9.40
CA ARG A 108 -13.21 16.46 9.03
C ARG A 108 -14.11 16.31 10.25
N TRP A 109 -13.64 15.60 11.28
CA TRP A 109 -14.36 15.44 12.53
C TRP A 109 -14.54 16.78 13.25
N LYS A 110 -13.50 17.62 13.35
CA LYS A 110 -13.60 18.97 13.93
C LYS A 110 -14.63 19.83 13.20
N ALA A 111 -14.63 19.81 11.86
CA ALA A 111 -15.61 20.54 11.06
C ALA A 111 -17.04 20.01 11.27
N LYS A 112 -17.22 18.69 11.41
CA LYS A 112 -18.52 18.08 11.73
C LYS A 112 -19.00 18.47 13.13
N LYS A 113 -18.10 18.46 14.11
CA LYS A 113 -18.37 18.86 15.49
C LYS A 113 -18.83 20.33 15.55
N ALA A 114 -18.08 21.25 14.94
CA ALA A 114 -18.44 22.66 14.88
C ALA A 114 -19.81 22.89 14.21
N LYS A 115 -20.13 22.16 13.13
CA LYS A 115 -21.45 22.22 12.48
C LYS A 115 -22.59 21.68 13.35
N ALA A 116 -22.33 20.70 14.20
CA ALA A 116 -23.32 20.17 15.14
C ALA A 116 -23.57 21.17 16.27
N GLU A 117 -22.50 21.71 16.85
CA GLU A 117 -22.55 22.71 17.92
C GLU A 117 -23.28 23.99 17.47
N ALA A 118 -23.00 24.47 16.25
CA ALA A 118 -23.71 25.60 15.65
C ALA A 118 -25.22 25.35 15.45
N LYS A 119 -25.65 24.08 15.41
CA LYS A 119 -27.06 23.67 15.34
C LYS A 119 -27.65 23.28 16.70
N GLY A 120 -26.95 23.55 17.80
CA GLY A 120 -27.35 23.15 19.15
C GLY A 120 -27.35 21.64 19.39
N LYS A 121 -26.66 20.86 18.56
CA LYS A 121 -26.59 19.39 18.65
C LYS A 121 -25.21 18.93 19.12
N THR A 122 -25.18 17.87 19.92
CA THR A 122 -23.94 17.20 20.29
C THR A 122 -23.42 16.33 19.15
N CYS A 123 -22.10 16.35 18.91
CA CYS A 123 -21.48 15.43 17.97
C CYS A 123 -21.35 14.04 18.61
N GLY A 124 -22.15 13.07 18.16
CA GLY A 124 -22.13 11.70 18.68
C GLY A 124 -20.89 10.87 18.30
N ASP A 125 -20.09 11.33 17.34
CA ASP A 125 -18.90 10.61 16.88
C ASP A 125 -17.70 10.93 17.78
N ARG A 126 -16.93 9.89 18.13
CA ARG A 126 -15.67 10.05 18.85
C ARG A 126 -14.60 10.67 17.93
N PRO A 127 -13.67 11.48 18.48
CA PRO A 127 -12.55 11.98 17.71
C PRO A 127 -11.67 10.82 17.23
N PRO A 128 -11.06 10.94 16.05
CA PRO A 128 -10.04 9.99 15.64
C PRO A 128 -8.86 10.06 16.61
N VAL A 129 -8.26 8.90 16.91
CA VAL A 129 -7.11 8.75 17.81
C VAL A 129 -5.89 8.37 16.98
N PRO A 130 -4.69 8.89 17.29
CA PRO A 130 -3.45 8.45 16.66
C PRO A 130 -3.27 6.92 16.72
N PRO A 131 -2.63 6.30 15.71
CA PRO A 131 -2.37 4.86 15.71
C PRO A 131 -1.53 4.44 16.92
N ARG A 132 -2.11 3.63 17.82
CA ARG A 132 -1.38 3.06 18.98
C ARG A 132 -0.60 1.80 18.64
N THR A 133 -0.98 1.11 17.57
CA THR A 133 -0.36 -0.14 17.15
C THR A 133 0.04 -0.06 15.69
N TRP A 134 1.28 -0.45 15.40
CA TRP A 134 1.85 -0.44 14.06
C TRP A 134 1.95 -1.87 13.54
N ARG A 135 1.20 -2.17 12.47
CA ARG A 135 1.16 -3.47 11.79
C ARG A 135 1.30 -3.26 10.27
N LYS A 136 2.29 -2.46 9.89
CA LYS A 136 2.63 -2.11 8.52
C LYS A 136 3.67 -3.09 7.98
N SER A 137 3.52 -3.42 6.71
CA SER A 137 4.39 -4.36 6.01
C SER A 137 5.59 -3.62 5.42
N PRO A 138 6.84 -4.02 5.72
CA PRO A 138 8.04 -3.40 5.17
C PRO A 138 8.08 -3.52 3.65
N SER A 139 8.29 -2.41 2.95
CA SER A 139 8.57 -2.41 1.50
C SER A 139 10.09 -2.33 1.26
N PHE A 140 10.60 -3.20 0.38
CA PHE A 140 12.00 -3.19 -0.03
C PHE A 140 12.15 -2.31 -1.27
N TYR A 141 12.72 -1.12 -1.10
CA TYR A 141 13.05 -0.26 -2.23
C TYR A 141 14.25 -0.80 -3.02
N ALA A 142 14.44 -0.30 -4.25
CA ALA A 142 15.57 -0.65 -5.10
C ALA A 142 16.90 -0.46 -4.35
N GLY A 143 17.69 -1.52 -4.20
CA GLY A 143 18.90 -1.55 -3.35
C GLY A 143 18.73 -2.32 -2.04
N MET A 144 17.50 -2.66 -1.64
CA MET A 144 17.19 -3.57 -0.51
C MET A 144 16.78 -4.97 -0.96
N TYR A 145 16.64 -5.19 -2.25
CA TYR A 145 16.46 -6.50 -2.86
C TYR A 145 17.33 -6.59 -4.12
N LYS A 146 17.81 -7.78 -4.46
CA LYS A 146 18.60 -8.02 -5.68
C LYS A 146 18.56 -9.49 -6.11
N GLY A 147 19.14 -9.78 -7.27
CA GLY A 147 19.30 -11.15 -7.78
C GLY A 147 17.97 -11.91 -7.88
N ARG A 148 16.91 -11.22 -8.34
CA ARG A 148 15.61 -11.86 -8.55
C ARG A 148 15.70 -12.82 -9.73
N THR A 149 15.28 -14.04 -9.51
CA THR A 149 14.97 -15.04 -10.52
C THR A 149 13.49 -15.43 -10.39
N THR A 150 13.01 -16.33 -11.25
CA THR A 150 11.64 -16.85 -11.19
C THR A 150 11.30 -17.50 -9.84
N THR A 151 12.31 -18.02 -9.14
CA THR A 151 12.12 -18.82 -7.92
C THR A 151 12.88 -18.28 -6.70
N ASN A 152 13.76 -17.29 -6.84
CA ASN A 152 14.57 -16.80 -5.73
C ASN A 152 14.72 -15.28 -5.76
N THR A 153 14.95 -14.68 -4.59
CA THR A 153 15.40 -13.28 -4.48
C THR A 153 16.24 -13.09 -3.22
N LEU A 154 17.17 -12.14 -3.23
CA LEU A 154 17.92 -11.73 -2.05
C LEU A 154 17.25 -10.50 -1.44
N LEU A 155 16.94 -10.56 -0.15
CA LEU A 155 16.36 -9.45 0.60
C LEU A 155 17.35 -9.00 1.69
N LYS A 156 17.53 -7.69 1.83
CA LYS A 156 18.28 -7.10 2.94
C LYS A 156 17.35 -6.94 4.13
N ILE A 157 17.53 -7.79 5.13
CA ILE A 157 16.67 -7.83 6.32
C ILE A 157 17.47 -7.55 7.59
N TRP A 158 16.76 -7.20 8.64
CA TRP A 158 17.31 -7.06 9.99
C TRP A 158 17.09 -8.38 10.73
N THR A 159 18.16 -9.02 11.19
CA THR A 159 18.10 -10.33 11.86
C THR A 159 17.67 -10.25 13.32
N GLY A 160 17.62 -9.05 13.89
CA GLY A 160 17.53 -8.82 15.34
C GLY A 160 18.79 -8.19 15.91
N THR A 161 19.94 -8.41 15.26
CA THR A 161 21.25 -7.92 15.71
C THR A 161 22.03 -7.20 14.61
N CYS A 162 21.86 -7.57 13.35
CA CYS A 162 22.56 -6.95 12.24
C CYS A 162 21.75 -6.98 10.93
N TRP A 163 22.22 -6.24 9.93
CA TRP A 163 21.66 -6.27 8.58
C TRP A 163 22.32 -7.35 7.76
N SER A 164 21.52 -8.26 7.21
CA SER A 164 22.03 -9.39 6.40
C SER A 164 21.26 -9.54 5.10
N TRP A 165 21.96 -10.01 4.07
CA TRP A 165 21.34 -10.44 2.82
C TRP A 165 20.88 -11.88 2.96
N VAL A 166 19.58 -12.11 2.84
CA VAL A 166 18.98 -13.44 2.98
C VAL A 166 18.37 -13.85 1.66
N LYS A 167 18.84 -14.99 1.14
CA LYS A 167 18.27 -15.61 -0.05
C LYS A 167 16.98 -16.31 0.34
N VAL A 168 15.87 -15.89 -0.26
CA VAL A 168 14.55 -16.49 -0.06
C VAL A 168 14.08 -17.15 -1.35
N ARG A 169 13.49 -18.33 -1.23
CA ARG A 169 12.83 -19.00 -2.35
C ARG A 169 11.39 -18.51 -2.41
N THR A 170 10.93 -18.11 -3.59
CA THR A 170 9.58 -17.62 -3.86
C THR A 170 8.78 -18.66 -4.62
N LEU A 171 7.55 -18.92 -4.19
CA LEU A 171 6.57 -19.74 -4.90
C LEU A 171 5.42 -18.87 -5.42
N GLY A 172 5.08 -19.00 -6.70
CA GLY A 172 3.99 -18.27 -7.34
C GLY A 172 4.35 -17.87 -8.77
N GLY A 173 3.39 -17.22 -9.45
CA GLY A 173 3.61 -16.68 -10.79
C GLY A 173 4.70 -15.61 -10.80
N ASP A 174 5.46 -15.55 -11.89
CA ASP A 174 6.44 -14.50 -12.14
C ASP A 174 5.80 -13.33 -12.90
N VAL A 175 6.61 -12.33 -13.20
CA VAL A 175 6.20 -11.11 -13.90
C VAL A 175 5.97 -11.44 -15.37
N GLU A 176 4.76 -11.16 -15.86
CA GLU A 176 4.41 -11.29 -17.27
C GLU A 176 5.12 -10.23 -18.14
N ASP A 177 5.30 -10.54 -19.42
CA ASP A 177 5.92 -9.64 -20.38
C ASP A 177 5.19 -8.29 -20.49
N GLY A 178 5.99 -7.22 -20.52
CA GLY A 178 5.52 -5.83 -20.58
C GLY A 178 5.07 -5.24 -19.25
N TYR A 179 5.22 -5.96 -18.14
CA TYR A 179 5.05 -5.40 -16.79
C TYR A 179 6.38 -4.99 -16.18
N VAL A 180 6.41 -3.83 -15.52
CA VAL A 180 7.54 -3.31 -14.76
C VAL A 180 7.31 -3.62 -13.27
N LEU A 181 8.33 -4.14 -12.59
CA LEU A 181 8.26 -4.42 -11.16
C LEU A 181 8.35 -3.12 -10.34
N GLY A 182 7.46 -3.01 -9.36
CA GLY A 182 7.60 -2.08 -8.25
C GLY A 182 8.31 -2.72 -7.05
N SER A 183 8.32 -1.99 -5.93
CA SER A 183 8.99 -2.43 -4.70
C SER A 183 8.22 -3.56 -3.99
N PRO A 184 8.83 -4.74 -3.78
CA PRO A 184 8.18 -5.83 -3.07
C PRO A 184 7.97 -5.49 -1.58
N SER A 185 6.92 -6.03 -0.98
CA SER A 185 6.58 -5.83 0.43
C SER A 185 6.45 -7.16 1.18
N LEU A 186 7.04 -7.24 2.36
CA LEU A 186 7.02 -8.42 3.23
C LEU A 186 5.75 -8.45 4.07
N ILE A 187 4.85 -9.38 3.79
CA ILE A 187 3.54 -9.47 4.45
C ILE A 187 3.43 -10.77 5.22
N ARG A 188 3.00 -10.66 6.48
CA ARG A 188 2.62 -11.81 7.30
C ARG A 188 1.17 -12.19 7.00
N LYS A 189 0.95 -13.45 6.59
CA LYS A 189 -0.37 -14.06 6.42
C LYS A 189 -0.48 -15.29 7.31
N GLY A 190 -1.10 -15.12 8.48
CA GLY A 190 -1.17 -16.17 9.49
C GLY A 190 0.23 -16.55 9.99
N ASP A 191 0.61 -17.80 9.76
CA ASP A 191 1.89 -18.42 10.10
C ASP A 191 2.96 -18.29 9.00
N ARG A 192 2.60 -17.72 7.84
CA ARG A 192 3.47 -17.67 6.65
C ARG A 192 3.83 -16.26 6.24
N TRP A 193 5.01 -16.13 5.64
CA TRP A 193 5.46 -14.90 4.99
C TRP A 193 5.25 -14.94 3.48
N VAL A 194 4.75 -13.83 2.93
CA VAL A 194 4.45 -13.67 1.51
C VAL A 194 5.05 -12.35 1.04
N LEU A 195 5.69 -12.38 -0.13
CA LEU A 195 6.17 -11.20 -0.82
C LEU A 195 5.07 -10.71 -1.77
N HIS A 196 4.56 -9.51 -1.54
CA HIS A 196 3.67 -8.85 -2.49
C HIS A 196 4.46 -7.85 -3.33
N THR A 197 4.51 -8.08 -4.64
CA THR A 197 5.20 -7.19 -5.58
C THR A 197 4.16 -6.53 -6.48
N PRO A 198 3.97 -5.20 -6.41
CA PRO A 198 3.18 -4.51 -7.40
C PRO A 198 3.91 -4.58 -8.75
N VAL A 199 3.16 -4.79 -9.82
CA VAL A 199 3.67 -4.75 -11.19
C VAL A 199 2.77 -3.86 -12.02
N GLU A 200 3.39 -3.00 -12.83
CA GLU A 200 2.72 -1.96 -13.59
C GLU A 200 2.93 -2.18 -15.08
N LYS A 201 1.85 -2.14 -15.87
CA LYS A 201 1.91 -2.11 -17.33
C LYS A 201 1.36 -0.79 -17.82
N THR A 202 2.18 -0.07 -18.56
CA THR A 202 1.74 1.13 -19.28
C THR A 202 1.16 0.73 -20.63
N PHE A 203 0.02 1.31 -20.98
CA PHE A 203 -0.61 1.07 -22.27
C PHE A 203 -1.16 2.38 -22.83
N THR A 204 -1.39 2.45 -24.13
CA THR A 204 -2.05 3.62 -24.74
C THR A 204 -3.48 3.68 -24.24
N SER A 205 -3.86 4.76 -23.54
CA SER A 205 -5.25 4.90 -23.12
C SER A 205 -6.13 4.93 -24.36
N PRO A 206 -7.28 4.26 -24.35
CA PRO A 206 -8.23 4.41 -25.42
C PRO A 206 -8.70 5.88 -25.51
N GLY A 207 -9.19 6.28 -26.69
CA GLY A 207 -9.70 7.65 -26.94
C GLY A 207 -10.87 8.01 -26.02
N LYS A 208 -11.42 9.22 -26.13
CA LYS A 208 -12.61 9.58 -25.32
C LYS A 208 -13.79 8.68 -25.69
N ILE A 209 -14.70 8.44 -24.75
CA ILE A 209 -15.90 7.61 -24.98
C ILE A 209 -16.67 8.12 -26.22
N VAL A 210 -16.79 9.44 -26.40
CA VAL A 210 -17.45 10.05 -27.55
C VAL A 210 -16.85 9.59 -28.89
N GLU A 211 -15.52 9.53 -28.98
CA GLU A 211 -14.80 9.09 -30.18
C GLU A 211 -14.98 7.58 -30.41
N GLN A 212 -14.96 6.78 -29.35
CA GLN A 212 -15.18 5.34 -29.44
C GLN A 212 -16.61 5.01 -29.86
N MET A 213 -17.59 5.77 -29.39
CA MET A 213 -19.02 5.58 -29.70
C MET A 213 -19.38 5.94 -31.14
N ALA A 214 -18.52 6.70 -31.85
CA ALA A 214 -18.72 7.02 -33.26
C ALA A 214 -18.57 5.80 -34.18
N TYR A 215 -17.94 4.72 -33.71
CA TYR A 215 -17.81 3.47 -34.44
C TYR A 215 -18.93 2.50 -34.04
N PRO A 216 -19.86 2.13 -34.95
CA PRO A 216 -21.01 1.28 -34.64
C PRO A 216 -20.65 -0.08 -34.05
N GLU A 217 -19.50 -0.64 -34.43
CA GLU A 217 -18.98 -1.94 -33.99
C GLU A 217 -18.31 -1.93 -32.61
N THR A 218 -18.15 -0.76 -32.00
CA THR A 218 -17.56 -0.64 -30.65
C THR A 218 -18.36 -1.46 -29.66
N ARG A 219 -17.68 -2.38 -28.96
CA ARG A 219 -18.30 -3.27 -27.99
C ARG A 219 -18.36 -2.63 -26.61
N ILE A 220 -19.55 -2.64 -26.02
CA ILE A 220 -19.86 -2.12 -24.69
C ILE A 220 -20.25 -3.31 -23.82
N CYS A 221 -19.58 -3.48 -22.67
CA CYS A 221 -19.96 -4.48 -21.68
C CYS A 221 -20.70 -3.80 -20.53
N SER A 222 -22.02 -3.99 -20.48
CA SER A 222 -22.87 -3.56 -19.38
C SER A 222 -22.89 -4.64 -18.31
N VAL A 223 -22.57 -4.26 -17.07
CA VAL A 223 -22.56 -5.19 -15.93
C VAL A 223 -23.59 -4.73 -14.92
N ASP A 224 -24.61 -5.54 -14.71
CA ASP A 224 -25.60 -5.34 -13.65
C ASP A 224 -25.35 -6.31 -12.49
N LEU A 225 -25.33 -5.78 -11.26
CA LEU A 225 -25.09 -6.57 -10.06
C LEU A 225 -26.42 -7.01 -9.48
N ASN A 226 -26.63 -8.31 -9.40
CA ASN A 226 -27.88 -8.87 -8.89
C ASN A 226 -27.70 -9.40 -7.45
N LEU A 227 -28.78 -9.40 -6.69
CA LEU A 227 -28.85 -9.84 -5.31
C LEU A 227 -29.35 -11.29 -5.16
N GLY A 228 -29.69 -11.96 -6.26
CA GLY A 228 -30.21 -13.32 -6.32
C GLY A 228 -29.16 -14.44 -6.50
N ASP A 229 -29.50 -15.46 -7.28
CA ASP A 229 -28.61 -16.61 -7.57
C ASP A 229 -27.35 -16.20 -8.36
N HIS A 230 -27.52 -15.24 -9.26
CA HIS A 230 -26.45 -14.63 -10.02
C HIS A 230 -25.89 -13.42 -9.28
N ILE A 231 -24.56 -13.33 -9.18
CA ILE A 231 -23.87 -12.18 -8.58
C ILE A 231 -23.84 -10.99 -9.56
N ALA A 232 -23.76 -11.28 -10.85
CA ALA A 232 -23.72 -10.27 -11.89
C ALA A 232 -24.24 -10.84 -13.21
N VAL A 233 -24.82 -9.98 -14.03
CA VAL A 233 -25.17 -10.25 -15.42
C VAL A 233 -24.35 -9.31 -16.28
N CYS A 234 -23.59 -9.87 -17.22
CA CYS A 234 -22.78 -9.09 -18.16
C CYS A 234 -23.37 -9.23 -19.56
N THR A 235 -23.74 -8.12 -20.18
CA THR A 235 -24.21 -8.08 -21.57
C THR A 235 -23.22 -7.29 -22.40
N VAL A 236 -22.71 -7.89 -23.46
CA VAL A 236 -21.89 -7.23 -24.47
C VAL A 236 -22.78 -6.85 -25.63
N GLN A 237 -22.82 -5.57 -25.96
CA GLN A 237 -23.57 -5.02 -27.09
C GLN A 237 -22.68 -4.12 -27.94
N THR A 238 -23.03 -3.91 -29.21
CA THR A 238 -22.38 -2.90 -30.05
C THR A 238 -22.90 -1.50 -29.74
N ALA A 239 -22.19 -0.45 -30.18
CA ALA A 239 -22.65 0.93 -30.06
C ALA A 239 -23.96 1.18 -30.83
N ALA A 240 -24.21 0.40 -31.89
CA ALA A 240 -25.49 0.38 -32.61
C ALA A 240 -26.65 -0.28 -31.82
N GLY A 241 -26.38 -0.89 -30.66
CA GLY A 241 -27.39 -1.54 -29.82
C GLY A 241 -27.58 -3.04 -30.07
N THR A 242 -26.79 -3.66 -30.94
CA THR A 242 -26.87 -5.10 -31.22
C THR A 242 -26.25 -5.89 -30.07
N ILE A 243 -27.04 -6.77 -29.43
CA ILE A 243 -26.53 -7.66 -28.38
C ILE A 243 -25.69 -8.77 -29.00
N LEU A 244 -24.43 -8.87 -28.58
CA LEU A 244 -23.49 -9.90 -29.05
C LEU A 244 -23.47 -11.12 -28.12
N ALA A 245 -23.52 -10.90 -26.80
CA ALA A 245 -23.48 -11.98 -25.82
C ALA A 245 -24.05 -11.52 -24.48
N THR A 246 -24.68 -12.45 -23.74
CA THR A 246 -25.07 -12.24 -22.34
C THR A 246 -24.56 -13.39 -21.50
N ARG A 247 -23.93 -13.09 -20.36
CA ARG A 247 -23.38 -14.08 -19.43
C ARG A 247 -23.85 -13.81 -18.01
N PHE A 248 -24.44 -14.84 -17.41
CA PHE A 248 -24.84 -14.84 -16.00
C PHE A 248 -23.72 -15.42 -15.14
N LEU A 249 -23.14 -14.59 -14.28
CA LEU A 249 -22.15 -15.01 -13.30
C LEU A 249 -22.89 -15.53 -12.06
N LYS A 250 -22.82 -16.83 -11.80
CA LYS A 250 -23.41 -17.48 -10.62
C LYS A 250 -22.62 -17.19 -9.34
N GLY A 251 -23.25 -17.40 -8.19
CA GLY A 251 -22.59 -17.37 -6.88
C GLY A 251 -23.11 -16.32 -5.91
N GLY A 252 -24.20 -15.63 -6.22
CA GLY A 252 -24.80 -14.61 -5.35
C GLY A 252 -25.24 -15.18 -3.99
N LYS A 253 -25.73 -16.43 -3.96
CA LYS A 253 -26.09 -17.15 -2.72
C LYS A 253 -24.93 -17.36 -1.74
N ARG A 254 -23.67 -17.37 -2.19
CA ARG A 254 -22.49 -17.48 -1.29
C ARG A 254 -22.19 -16.15 -0.60
N ILE A 255 -22.67 -15.03 -1.12
CA ILE A 255 -22.34 -13.68 -0.64
C ILE A 255 -23.49 -13.09 0.18
N SER A 256 -24.74 -13.50 -0.07
CA SER A 256 -25.92 -13.05 0.67
C SER A 256 -25.79 -13.26 2.19
N GLY A 257 -25.12 -14.34 2.63
CA GLY A 257 -24.89 -14.64 4.04
C GLY A 257 -23.84 -13.75 4.75
N PHE A 258 -23.03 -12.97 4.02
CA PHE A 258 -22.02 -12.07 4.60
C PHE A 258 -22.51 -10.64 4.82
N ARG A 259 -23.79 -10.35 4.52
CA ARG A 259 -24.35 -9.03 4.75
C ARG A 259 -24.78 -8.89 6.20
N LYS A 260 -24.37 -7.80 6.84
CA LYS A 260 -24.99 -7.37 8.10
C LYS A 260 -26.48 -7.16 7.81
N ARG A 261 -27.32 -7.87 8.57
CA ARG A 261 -28.75 -7.56 8.69
C ARG A 261 -28.92 -6.20 9.33
#